data_AF-A0A3B9X1W9-F1
#
_entry.id   AF-A0A3B9X1W9-F1
#
_cell.length_a   1.000
_cell.length_b   1.000
_cell.length_c   1.000
_cell.angle_alpha   90.00
_cell.angle_beta   90.00
_cell.angle_gamma   90.00
#
_symmetry.space_group_name_H-M   'P 1'
#
loop_
_entity.id
_entity.type
_entity.pdbx_description
1 polymer ?
#
loop_
_entity_poly.entity_id
_entity_poly.type
_entity_poly.pdbx_seq_one_letter_code
_entity_poly.pdbx_strand_id
1 'polypeptide(L)'
;MTNTKNGGFMSDELDRVAGNGLINRRHLLKVGLGGLGTALATNTFGADAGGKLQIPQWSQQPGPGTSSYGSPSSFTGHLQRSAGTPNPIYPGGGASRSPLQHLQGTITPNSLHFERHHSGVPAVDPAQHKLVINGLVDQPLMFSYEDLLKYPMVSKIYFLECSGNSGTLYGNTPADGSAQSIHGLVSCAEWTGIPLSTLLDEAGVKTEAKWIAAVGADGASMGRSVPLAKALDDVMVALYQNGEPIRPEQGYPMRLFVPGWEGNISVKWLTQLKLTREASQFRDETSKYTDTMTDRRSLQFTFPMGTKSLITSPSGQMSLPHKGVYKVTGIAWSGAGSIR
;
A
#
# COMPACT_ATOMS: atom_id res chain seq x y z
N MET A 1 4.43 -31.80 -67.05
CA MET A 1 3.86 -32.36 -65.81
C MET A 1 4.09 -31.38 -64.69
N THR A 2 2.98 -30.95 -64.10
CA THR A 2 2.80 -29.87 -63.13
C THR A 2 3.43 -30.21 -61.78
N ASN A 3 4.28 -29.31 -61.26
CA ASN A 3 4.75 -29.37 -59.88
C ASN A 3 3.92 -28.39 -59.03
N THR A 4 2.89 -28.92 -58.37
CA THR A 4 1.98 -28.17 -57.50
C THR A 4 2.67 -27.79 -56.19
N LYS A 5 2.74 -26.48 -55.94
CA LYS A 5 3.03 -25.89 -54.64
C LYS A 5 1.96 -26.33 -53.63
N ASN A 6 2.34 -27.13 -52.64
CA ASN A 6 1.53 -27.31 -51.43
C ASN A 6 1.71 -26.07 -50.54
N GLY A 7 0.88 -25.05 -50.79
CA GLY A 7 0.61 -23.99 -49.84
C GLY A 7 -0.25 -24.53 -48.71
N GLY A 8 0.37 -25.10 -47.68
CA GLY A 8 -0.31 -25.38 -46.43
C GLY A 8 -0.72 -24.05 -45.79
N PHE A 9 -1.99 -23.70 -45.88
CA PHE A 9 -2.58 -22.64 -45.07
C PHE A 9 -2.32 -23.01 -43.61
N MET A 10 -1.46 -22.24 -42.93
CA MET A 10 -1.35 -22.28 -41.47
C MET A 10 -2.76 -22.05 -40.93
N SER A 11 -3.34 -23.06 -40.29
CA SER A 11 -4.55 -22.88 -39.51
C SER A 11 -4.25 -21.80 -38.48
N ASP A 12 -4.84 -20.63 -38.65
CA ASP A 12 -4.79 -19.51 -37.73
C ASP A 12 -5.57 -19.96 -36.47
N GLU A 13 -4.92 -20.77 -35.63
CA GLU A 13 -5.53 -21.34 -34.42
C GLU A 13 -5.76 -20.18 -33.45
N LEU A 14 -6.99 -19.68 -33.46
CA LEU A 14 -7.38 -18.52 -32.69
C LEU A 14 -7.34 -18.84 -31.20
N ASP A 15 -6.51 -18.12 -30.43
CA ASP A 15 -6.46 -18.19 -28.97
C ASP A 15 -7.85 -17.95 -28.35
N ARG A 16 -8.52 -19.02 -27.94
CA ARG A 16 -9.77 -18.95 -27.18
C ARG A 16 -9.47 -18.63 -25.72
N VAL A 17 -10.28 -17.78 -25.08
CA VAL A 17 -10.10 -17.40 -23.66
C VAL A 17 -10.49 -18.56 -22.72
N ALA A 18 -11.52 -19.31 -23.10
CA ALA A 18 -11.93 -20.56 -22.45
C ALA A 18 -12.05 -21.64 -23.54
N GLY A 19 -11.88 -22.92 -23.21
CA GLY A 19 -11.73 -24.01 -24.19
C GLY A 19 -12.68 -23.93 -25.40
N ASN A 20 -13.98 -23.92 -25.16
CA ASN A 20 -15.03 -23.72 -26.18
C ASN A 20 -15.67 -22.32 -26.14
N GLY A 21 -15.05 -21.36 -25.43
CA GLY A 21 -15.63 -20.04 -25.20
C GLY A 21 -15.78 -19.24 -26.49
N LEU A 22 -16.92 -18.54 -26.61
CA LEU A 22 -17.22 -17.61 -27.70
C LEU A 22 -16.35 -16.35 -27.67
N ILE A 23 -15.79 -16.05 -26.50
CA ILE A 23 -14.91 -14.90 -26.29
C ILE A 23 -13.57 -15.20 -26.96
N ASN A 24 -13.43 -14.66 -28.16
CA ASN A 24 -12.21 -14.70 -28.94
C ASN A 24 -11.40 -13.40 -28.69
N ARG A 25 -10.12 -13.56 -28.34
CA ARG A 25 -9.22 -12.46 -27.99
C ARG A 25 -9.08 -11.41 -29.10
N ARG A 26 -9.09 -11.83 -30.38
CA ARG A 26 -9.04 -10.93 -31.54
C ARG A 26 -10.41 -10.28 -31.84
N HIS A 27 -11.52 -10.93 -31.46
CA HIS A 27 -12.88 -10.41 -31.70
C HIS A 27 -13.24 -9.29 -30.72
N LEU A 28 -12.78 -9.36 -29.46
CA LEU A 28 -12.96 -8.30 -28.46
C LEU A 28 -12.26 -6.99 -28.86
N LEU A 29 -11.07 -7.10 -29.48
CA LEU A 29 -10.32 -5.95 -29.97
C LEU A 29 -10.97 -5.29 -31.20
N LYS A 30 -11.65 -6.06 -32.06
CA LYS A 30 -12.42 -5.51 -33.20
C LYS A 30 -13.67 -4.77 -32.76
N VAL A 31 -14.37 -5.26 -31.74
CA VAL A 31 -15.56 -4.59 -31.17
C VAL A 31 -15.21 -3.27 -30.47
N GLY A 32 -13.97 -3.11 -29.99
CA GLY A 32 -13.49 -1.85 -29.37
C GLY A 32 -13.13 -0.72 -30.35
N LEU A 33 -12.97 -1.00 -31.65
CA LEU A 33 -12.53 -0.04 -32.67
C LEU A 33 -13.57 0.26 -33.76
N GLY A 34 -14.74 -0.37 -33.72
CA GLY A 34 -15.82 -0.12 -34.68
C GLY A 34 -17.16 -0.24 -33.96
N GLY A 35 -17.89 0.87 -33.90
CA GLY A 35 -19.18 0.97 -33.21
C GLY A 35 -20.20 -0.10 -33.62
N LEU A 36 -21.13 -0.34 -32.68
CA LEU A 36 -22.42 -1.02 -32.82
C LEU A 36 -22.72 -1.55 -34.24
N GLY A 37 -22.29 -2.78 -34.51
CA GLY A 37 -22.57 -3.51 -35.74
C GLY A 37 -23.03 -4.92 -35.41
N THR A 38 -24.32 -5.16 -35.64
CA THR A 38 -25.04 -6.43 -35.48
C THR A 38 -24.26 -7.67 -35.93
N ALA A 39 -23.97 -8.58 -35.01
CA ALA A 39 -23.53 -9.93 -35.32
C ALA A 39 -24.44 -10.95 -34.62
N LEU A 40 -25.35 -11.49 -35.45
CA LEU A 40 -26.19 -12.68 -35.32
C LEU A 40 -25.90 -13.58 -34.11
N ALA A 41 -26.82 -13.57 -33.15
CA ALA A 41 -26.98 -14.63 -32.18
C ALA A 41 -27.61 -15.86 -32.88
N THR A 42 -26.79 -16.70 -33.49
CA THR A 42 -27.21 -18.02 -33.93
C THR A 42 -26.28 -19.08 -33.34
N ASN A 43 -26.89 -19.93 -32.51
CA ASN A 43 -26.40 -21.20 -31.99
C ASN A 43 -25.09 -21.20 -31.21
N THR A 44 -25.19 -21.07 -29.87
CA THR A 44 -24.31 -21.78 -28.93
C THR A 44 -24.96 -21.89 -27.54
N PHE A 45 -26.11 -22.55 -27.45
CA PHE A 45 -26.34 -23.44 -26.31
C PHE A 45 -25.84 -24.81 -26.77
N GLY A 46 -24.64 -25.20 -26.33
CA GLY A 46 -24.11 -26.50 -26.73
C GLY A 46 -22.59 -26.55 -26.72
N ALA A 47 -22.03 -26.83 -25.56
CA ALA A 47 -20.89 -27.75 -25.44
C ALA A 47 -21.03 -28.37 -24.03
N ASP A 48 -21.04 -29.68 -23.80
CA ASP A 48 -20.56 -30.81 -24.58
C ASP A 48 -19.31 -30.49 -25.40
N ALA A 49 -18.40 -29.76 -24.75
CA ALA A 49 -16.99 -29.94 -25.05
C ALA A 49 -16.71 -31.38 -24.63
N GLY A 50 -16.36 -32.25 -25.59
CA GLY A 50 -16.22 -33.71 -25.41
C GLY A 50 -15.18 -34.21 -24.39
N GLY A 51 -14.82 -33.43 -23.38
CA GLY A 51 -14.20 -33.90 -22.15
C GLY A 51 -15.27 -34.18 -21.10
N LYS A 52 -15.37 -35.44 -20.65
CA LYS A 52 -16.15 -35.76 -19.45
C LYS A 52 -15.62 -34.89 -18.30
N LEU A 53 -16.43 -33.96 -17.78
CA LEU A 53 -16.09 -33.18 -16.60
C LEU A 53 -15.81 -34.16 -15.45
N GLN A 54 -14.54 -34.32 -15.08
CA GLN A 54 -14.17 -35.12 -13.93
C GLN A 54 -14.49 -34.34 -12.67
N ILE A 55 -15.42 -34.85 -11.86
CA ILE A 55 -15.76 -34.25 -10.57
C ILE A 55 -14.53 -34.38 -9.65
N PRO A 56 -13.92 -33.26 -9.22
CA PRO A 56 -12.69 -33.33 -8.45
C PRO A 56 -12.95 -33.92 -7.05
N GLN A 57 -11.95 -34.63 -6.51
CA GLN A 57 -12.09 -35.31 -5.22
C GLN A 57 -12.46 -34.35 -4.07
N TRP A 58 -11.92 -33.12 -4.07
CA TRP A 58 -12.19 -32.13 -3.03
C TRP A 58 -13.66 -31.69 -2.98
N SER A 59 -14.45 -31.88 -4.05
CA SER A 59 -15.88 -31.54 -4.05
C SER A 59 -16.77 -32.71 -3.59
N GLN A 60 -16.18 -33.87 -3.30
CA GLN A 60 -16.91 -35.09 -2.93
C GLN A 60 -17.04 -35.28 -1.41
N GLN A 61 -16.45 -34.38 -0.61
CA GLN A 61 -16.48 -34.43 0.85
C GLN A 61 -16.87 -33.05 1.40
N PRO A 62 -17.66 -32.98 2.49
CA PRO A 62 -17.91 -31.72 3.19
C PRO A 62 -16.60 -31.06 3.64
N GLY A 63 -16.50 -29.74 3.47
CA GLY A 63 -15.38 -28.93 3.94
C GLY A 63 -15.42 -28.62 5.44
N PRO A 64 -14.43 -27.90 5.97
CA PRO A 64 -14.45 -27.41 7.35
C PRO A 64 -15.65 -26.48 7.60
N GLY A 65 -16.12 -26.44 8.85
CA GLY A 65 -17.18 -25.53 9.29
C GLY A 65 -16.74 -24.07 9.36
N THR A 66 -17.60 -23.21 9.92
CA THR A 66 -17.36 -21.78 10.06
C THR A 66 -16.17 -21.46 10.99
N SER A 67 -15.35 -20.46 10.64
CA SER A 67 -14.23 -19.96 11.44
C SER A 67 -14.57 -18.64 12.16
N SER A 68 -13.94 -18.37 13.30
CA SER A 68 -14.06 -17.09 14.03
C SER A 68 -13.29 -15.93 13.38
N TYR A 69 -12.20 -16.24 12.66
CA TYR A 69 -11.40 -15.29 11.90
C TYR A 69 -10.92 -15.94 10.60
N GLY A 70 -10.96 -15.20 9.49
CA GLY A 70 -10.64 -15.74 8.17
C GLY A 70 -9.14 -15.88 7.92
N SER A 71 -8.78 -16.87 7.10
CA SER A 71 -7.42 -17.09 6.58
C SER A 71 -7.43 -17.21 5.07
N PRO A 72 -6.37 -16.79 4.36
CA PRO A 72 -6.24 -17.04 2.93
C PRO A 72 -6.29 -18.53 2.60
N SER A 73 -6.65 -18.85 1.35
CA SER A 73 -6.60 -20.22 0.85
C SER A 73 -5.18 -20.78 0.89
N SER A 74 -5.03 -22.07 1.16
CA SER A 74 -3.74 -22.78 1.07
C SER A 74 -3.10 -22.70 -0.33
N PHE A 75 -3.90 -22.47 -1.38
CA PHE A 75 -3.41 -22.28 -2.75
C PHE A 75 -2.87 -20.88 -3.04
N THR A 76 -2.97 -19.95 -2.08
CA THR A 76 -2.50 -18.57 -2.20
C THR A 76 -1.24 -18.27 -1.39
N GLY A 77 -0.42 -19.28 -1.09
CA GLY A 77 0.81 -19.11 -0.28
C GLY A 77 1.85 -18.14 -0.86
N HIS A 78 1.76 -17.81 -2.16
CA HIS A 78 2.57 -16.77 -2.79
C HIS A 78 2.16 -15.34 -2.38
N LEU A 79 0.95 -15.16 -1.83
CA LEU A 79 0.40 -13.89 -1.40
C LEU A 79 0.91 -13.55 0.01
N GLN A 80 2.15 -13.09 0.08
CA GLN A 80 2.82 -12.76 1.33
C GLN A 80 3.71 -11.52 1.18
N ARG A 81 4.02 -10.89 2.31
CA ARG A 81 5.04 -9.83 2.36
C ARG A 81 6.42 -10.45 2.13
N SER A 82 7.30 -9.71 1.46
CA SER A 82 8.70 -10.08 1.31
C SER A 82 9.52 -9.29 2.32
N ALA A 83 9.95 -9.96 3.39
CA ALA A 83 10.78 -9.35 4.43
C ALA A 83 12.23 -9.22 3.95
N GLY A 84 12.82 -8.03 4.13
CA GLY A 84 14.24 -7.82 3.93
C GLY A 84 15.08 -8.52 4.99
N THR A 85 16.38 -8.67 4.70
CA THR A 85 17.33 -9.22 5.68
C THR A 85 17.38 -8.34 6.93
N PRO A 86 17.32 -8.93 8.14
CA PRO A 86 17.50 -8.18 9.38
C PRO A 86 18.80 -7.39 9.39
N ASN A 87 18.77 -6.15 9.89
CA ASN A 87 19.97 -5.35 10.03
C ASN A 87 20.65 -5.67 11.37
N PRO A 88 21.88 -6.23 11.39
CA PRO A 88 22.55 -6.58 12.65
C PRO A 88 22.93 -5.36 13.49
N ILE A 89 23.08 -4.18 12.88
CA ILE A 89 23.43 -2.92 13.56
C ILE A 89 22.19 -2.25 14.17
N TYR A 90 21.00 -2.50 13.60
CA TYR A 90 19.73 -1.96 14.09
C TYR A 90 18.75 -3.13 14.37
N PRO A 91 18.87 -3.81 15.52
CA PRO A 91 17.99 -4.91 15.88
C PRO A 91 16.51 -4.53 15.78
N GLY A 92 15.71 -5.38 15.13
CA GLY A 92 14.29 -5.11 14.85
C GLY A 92 14.05 -4.05 13.75
N GLY A 93 15.09 -3.38 13.27
CA GLY A 93 15.03 -2.50 12.11
C GLY A 93 14.94 -3.29 10.81
N GLY A 94 14.06 -2.88 9.91
CA GLY A 94 13.84 -3.57 8.66
C GLY A 94 12.56 -3.16 7.95
N ALA A 95 12.33 -3.77 6.79
CA ALA A 95 11.12 -3.56 6.01
C ALA A 95 10.58 -4.87 5.43
N SER A 96 9.27 -4.96 5.28
CA SER A 96 8.63 -6.00 4.48
C SER A 96 7.77 -5.36 3.41
N ARG A 97 7.75 -5.96 2.21
CA ARG A 97 7.21 -5.33 0.99
C ARG A 97 5.89 -5.97 0.57
N SER A 98 4.92 -5.16 0.21
CA SER A 98 3.61 -5.62 -0.29
C SER A 98 3.75 -6.35 -1.63
N PRO A 99 3.04 -7.48 -1.83
CA PRO A 99 3.09 -8.28 -3.05
C PRO A 99 2.29 -7.64 -4.21
N LEU A 100 2.67 -6.43 -4.63
CA LEU A 100 1.89 -5.58 -5.56
C LEU A 100 1.44 -6.31 -6.84
N GLN A 101 2.28 -7.20 -7.38
CA GLN A 101 1.96 -7.97 -8.57
C GLN A 101 0.87 -9.04 -8.40
N HIS A 102 0.56 -9.42 -7.16
CA HIS A 102 -0.45 -10.40 -6.81
C HIS A 102 -1.75 -9.76 -6.27
N LEU A 103 -1.74 -8.44 -6.07
CA LEU A 103 -2.90 -7.68 -5.61
C LEU A 103 -3.74 -7.19 -6.80
N GLN A 104 -5.02 -6.94 -6.53
CA GLN A 104 -5.97 -6.36 -7.48
C GLN A 104 -6.69 -5.18 -6.80
N GLY A 105 -7.16 -4.23 -7.60
CA GLY A 105 -7.74 -2.99 -7.10
C GLY A 105 -6.69 -2.09 -6.43
N THR A 106 -7.14 -1.25 -5.50
CA THR A 106 -6.28 -0.26 -4.81
C THR A 106 -6.08 -0.55 -3.33
N ILE A 107 -7.02 -1.24 -2.67
CA ILE A 107 -6.92 -1.55 -1.24
C ILE A 107 -5.97 -2.74 -1.02
N THR A 108 -4.97 -2.51 -0.17
CA THR A 108 -4.02 -3.51 0.30
C THR A 108 -4.59 -4.17 1.57
N PRO A 109 -4.77 -5.50 1.62
CA PRO A 109 -5.17 -6.19 2.84
C PRO A 109 -4.22 -5.89 4.01
N ASN A 110 -4.75 -5.75 5.22
CA ASN A 110 -3.94 -5.36 6.40
C ASN A 110 -2.73 -6.28 6.63
N SER A 111 -2.91 -7.59 6.46
CA SER A 111 -1.85 -8.61 6.59
C SER A 111 -0.77 -8.53 5.50
N LEU A 112 -0.99 -7.74 4.45
CA LEU A 112 -0.09 -7.54 3.32
C LEU A 112 0.39 -6.09 3.19
N HIS A 113 -0.06 -5.21 4.10
CA HIS A 113 0.40 -3.83 4.14
C HIS A 113 1.89 -3.82 4.50
N PHE A 114 2.67 -3.07 3.73
CA PHE A 114 4.13 -3.05 3.89
C PHE A 114 4.51 -2.60 5.31
N GLU A 115 5.65 -3.07 5.78
CA GLU A 115 6.18 -2.68 7.08
C GLU A 115 7.48 -1.91 6.92
N ARG A 116 7.70 -0.97 7.85
CA ARG A 116 9.01 -0.37 8.10
C ARG A 116 9.14 -0.09 9.59
N HIS A 117 10.19 -0.64 10.20
CA HIS A 117 10.51 -0.49 11.61
C HIS A 117 11.96 -0.04 11.78
N HIS A 118 12.25 0.64 12.88
CA HIS A 118 13.60 1.06 13.25
C HIS A 118 14.08 0.45 14.57
N SER A 119 13.16 -0.10 15.38
CA SER A 119 13.47 -0.83 16.61
C SER A 119 12.45 -1.96 16.88
N GLY A 120 11.95 -2.62 15.83
CA GLY A 120 10.97 -3.70 15.92
C GLY A 120 9.53 -3.22 16.13
N VAL A 121 8.65 -4.16 16.49
CA VAL A 121 7.24 -3.92 16.79
C VAL A 121 7.04 -4.06 18.31
N PRO A 122 6.79 -2.97 19.06
CA PRO A 122 6.51 -3.06 20.47
C PRO A 122 5.15 -3.74 20.73
N ALA A 123 5.07 -4.50 21.81
CA ALA A 123 3.82 -5.04 22.34
C ALA A 123 3.16 -3.99 23.24
N VAL A 124 2.37 -3.10 22.64
CA VAL A 124 1.73 -1.98 23.34
C VAL A 124 0.40 -2.43 23.96
N ASP A 125 0.29 -2.31 25.29
CA ASP A 125 -0.98 -2.42 26.00
C ASP A 125 -1.77 -1.10 25.88
N PRO A 126 -2.96 -1.07 25.24
CA PRO A 126 -3.73 0.15 25.06
C PRO A 126 -4.15 0.82 26.38
N ALA A 127 -4.32 0.05 27.47
CA ALA A 127 -4.69 0.63 28.77
C ALA A 127 -3.56 1.49 29.36
N GLN A 128 -2.31 1.16 29.03
CA GLN A 128 -1.10 1.85 29.48
C GLN A 128 -0.65 2.94 28.49
N HIS A 129 -1.10 2.85 27.24
CA HIS A 129 -0.69 3.78 26.19
C HIS A 129 -1.44 5.11 26.28
N LYS A 130 -0.71 6.22 26.31
CA LYS A 130 -1.27 7.59 26.39
C LYS A 130 -0.75 8.44 25.24
N LEU A 131 -1.63 9.30 24.73
CA LEU A 131 -1.27 10.40 23.84
C LEU A 131 -1.21 11.70 24.62
N VAL A 132 -0.07 12.38 24.60
CA VAL A 132 0.13 13.68 25.22
C VAL A 132 0.20 14.77 24.16
N ILE A 133 -0.65 15.79 24.27
CA ILE A 133 -0.57 17.04 23.49
C ILE A 133 -0.07 18.14 24.43
N ASN A 134 1.10 18.71 24.16
CA ASN A 134 1.71 19.71 25.02
C ASN A 134 2.58 20.72 24.27
N GLY A 135 3.33 21.56 24.99
CA GLY A 135 4.19 22.60 24.41
C GLY A 135 3.44 23.93 24.28
N LEU A 136 3.44 24.52 23.09
CA LEU A 136 2.77 25.79 22.79
C LEU A 136 1.25 25.64 22.65
N VAL A 137 0.60 25.25 23.74
CA VAL A 137 -0.86 25.11 23.90
C VAL A 137 -1.32 25.81 25.17
N ASP A 138 -2.60 26.19 25.23
CA ASP A 138 -3.21 26.81 26.40
C ASP A 138 -3.48 25.77 27.50
N GLN A 139 -3.93 24.58 27.11
CA GLN A 139 -4.18 23.47 28.02
C GLN A 139 -3.47 22.21 27.50
N PRO A 140 -2.38 21.76 28.16
CA PRO A 140 -1.81 20.44 27.87
C PRO A 140 -2.82 19.34 28.18
N LEU A 141 -2.97 18.40 27.25
CA LEU A 141 -3.94 17.31 27.34
C LEU A 141 -3.23 15.95 27.32
N MET A 142 -3.84 14.98 27.99
CA MET A 142 -3.42 13.58 27.97
C MET A 142 -4.65 12.72 27.73
N PHE A 143 -4.60 11.88 26.69
CA PHE A 143 -5.69 11.01 26.31
C PHE A 143 -5.32 9.55 26.56
N SER A 144 -6.23 8.80 27.19
CA SER A 144 -6.24 7.35 27.05
C SER A 144 -6.75 6.92 25.68
N TYR A 145 -6.54 5.65 25.32
CA TYR A 145 -7.14 5.09 24.11
C TYR A 145 -8.68 5.21 24.15
N GLU A 146 -9.29 4.95 25.31
CA GLU A 146 -10.73 5.04 25.54
C GLU A 146 -11.26 6.47 25.42
N ASP A 147 -10.46 7.49 25.74
CA ASP A 147 -10.84 8.88 25.53
C ASP A 147 -10.92 9.22 24.05
N LEU A 148 -9.94 8.76 23.25
CA LEU A 148 -9.92 9.00 21.81
C LEU A 148 -11.13 8.37 21.09
N LEU A 149 -11.64 7.24 21.58
CA LEU A 149 -12.84 6.60 21.02
C LEU A 149 -14.12 7.45 21.14
N LYS A 150 -14.12 8.48 21.99
CA LYS A 150 -15.27 9.38 22.20
C LYS A 150 -15.33 10.52 21.18
N TYR A 151 -14.27 10.74 20.42
CA TYR A 151 -14.19 11.82 19.43
C TYR A 151 -14.80 11.43 18.09
N PRO A 152 -15.34 12.40 17.33
CA PRO A 152 -15.79 12.15 15.96
C PRO A 152 -14.60 11.72 15.09
N MET A 153 -14.79 10.63 14.35
CA MET A 153 -13.79 10.10 13.42
C MET A 153 -14.21 10.29 11.97
N VAL A 154 -13.21 10.33 11.08
CA VAL A 154 -13.38 10.34 9.63
C VAL A 154 -12.72 9.11 9.03
N SER A 155 -13.31 8.54 7.98
CA SER A 155 -12.71 7.45 7.18
C SER A 155 -12.30 7.97 5.81
N LYS A 156 -11.06 7.70 5.39
CA LYS A 156 -10.50 8.13 4.11
C LYS A 156 -9.60 7.07 3.49
N ILE A 157 -9.70 6.87 2.19
CA ILE A 157 -8.82 5.96 1.44
C ILE A 157 -7.56 6.74 1.04
N TYR A 158 -6.42 6.33 1.60
CA TYR A 158 -5.13 6.96 1.32
C TYR A 158 -4.04 5.92 1.11
N PHE A 159 -3.03 6.28 0.31
CA PHE A 159 -1.79 5.52 0.22
C PHE A 159 -0.81 5.95 1.31
N LEU A 160 0.09 5.04 1.67
CA LEU A 160 1.28 5.30 2.45
C LEU A 160 2.47 4.77 1.64
N GLU A 161 3.44 5.62 1.33
CA GLU A 161 4.66 5.22 0.62
C GLU A 161 5.90 5.59 1.43
N CYS A 162 6.86 4.67 1.55
CA CYS A 162 8.16 4.98 2.16
C CYS A 162 9.00 5.84 1.21
N SER A 163 9.71 6.86 1.69
CA SER A 163 10.65 7.65 0.88
C SER A 163 11.76 6.79 0.26
N GLY A 164 12.09 5.64 0.88
CA GLY A 164 13.03 4.66 0.33
C GLY A 164 12.44 3.72 -0.74
N ASN A 165 11.18 3.88 -1.14
CA ASN A 165 10.55 3.01 -2.12
C ASN A 165 11.25 3.16 -3.49
N SER A 166 11.59 2.02 -4.11
CA SER A 166 12.39 1.99 -5.35
C SER A 166 13.82 2.51 -5.23
N GLY A 167 14.32 2.75 -4.01
CA GLY A 167 15.69 3.22 -3.75
C GLY A 167 16.78 2.35 -4.38
N THR A 168 16.52 1.05 -4.55
CA THR A 168 17.44 0.09 -5.19
C THR A 168 17.72 0.36 -6.66
N LEU A 169 16.95 1.26 -7.31
CA LEU A 169 17.17 1.67 -8.69
C LEU A 169 18.18 2.81 -8.83
N TYR A 170 18.51 3.51 -7.74
CA TYR A 170 19.40 4.67 -7.76
C TYR A 170 20.87 4.33 -7.46
N GLY A 171 21.20 3.04 -7.29
CA GLY A 171 22.59 2.59 -7.17
C GLY A 171 23.32 2.58 -8.52
N ASN A 172 24.65 2.44 -8.49
CA ASN A 172 25.49 2.35 -9.71
C ASN A 172 25.03 1.22 -10.66
N THR A 173 24.54 0.12 -10.08
CA THR A 173 23.90 -0.97 -10.79
C THR A 173 22.45 -1.06 -10.30
N PRO A 174 21.47 -0.64 -11.11
CA PRO A 174 20.06 -0.78 -10.74
C PRO A 174 19.71 -2.24 -10.48
N ALA A 175 18.97 -2.49 -9.41
CA ALA A 175 18.55 -3.85 -9.06
C ALA A 175 17.53 -4.40 -10.08
N ASP A 176 17.72 -5.65 -10.50
CA ASP A 176 16.68 -6.45 -11.14
C ASP A 176 15.78 -7.11 -10.08
N GLY A 177 14.49 -7.27 -10.36
CA GLY A 177 13.53 -7.72 -9.36
C GLY A 177 12.07 -7.63 -9.78
N SER A 178 11.20 -8.17 -8.93
CA SER A 178 9.75 -8.10 -9.09
C SER A 178 9.19 -6.74 -8.69
N ALA A 179 7.94 -6.49 -9.05
CA ALA A 179 7.19 -5.31 -8.59
C ALA A 179 7.24 -5.17 -7.06
N GLN A 180 7.08 -6.29 -6.32
CA GLN A 180 7.20 -6.33 -4.87
C GLN A 180 8.59 -5.96 -4.38
N SER A 181 9.66 -6.58 -4.90
CA SER A 181 11.00 -6.38 -4.34
C SER A 181 11.53 -4.96 -4.57
N ILE A 182 11.17 -4.33 -5.69
CA ILE A 182 11.63 -2.97 -6.04
C ILE A 182 10.67 -1.90 -5.50
N HIS A 183 9.36 -2.05 -5.74
CA HIS A 183 8.36 -1.00 -5.53
C HIS A 183 7.38 -1.26 -4.38
N GLY A 184 7.49 -2.39 -3.68
CA GLY A 184 6.53 -2.82 -2.67
C GLY A 184 6.59 -2.09 -1.31
N LEU A 185 7.31 -0.97 -1.17
CA LEU A 185 7.22 -0.11 0.03
C LEU A 185 6.11 0.95 -0.13
N VAL A 186 4.96 0.50 -0.61
CA VAL A 186 3.73 1.29 -0.76
C VAL A 186 2.55 0.38 -0.50
N SER A 187 1.51 0.94 0.11
CA SER A 187 0.23 0.28 0.32
C SER A 187 -0.86 1.34 0.37
N CYS A 188 -2.11 0.94 0.14
CA CYS A 188 -3.25 1.83 0.26
C CYS A 188 -4.35 1.15 1.10
N ALA A 189 -4.95 1.92 1.99
CA ALA A 189 -5.97 1.44 2.91
C ALA A 189 -6.99 2.54 3.18
N GLU A 190 -8.17 2.14 3.64
CA GLU A 190 -9.02 3.06 4.39
C GLU A 190 -8.43 3.28 5.77
N TRP A 191 -8.21 4.53 6.14
CA TRP A 191 -7.76 4.94 7.46
C TRP A 191 -8.90 5.66 8.16
N THR A 192 -9.19 5.24 9.39
CA THR A 192 -10.21 5.89 10.23
C THR A 192 -9.59 6.39 11.52
N GLY A 193 -9.86 7.66 11.82
CA GLY A 193 -9.25 8.33 12.95
C GLY A 193 -9.84 9.70 13.23
N ILE A 194 -9.34 10.33 14.28
CA ILE A 194 -9.73 11.67 14.70
C ILE A 194 -8.92 12.68 13.88
N PRO A 195 -9.55 13.65 13.18
CA PRO A 195 -8.82 14.77 12.60
C PRO A 195 -7.97 15.44 13.67
N LEU A 196 -6.69 15.64 13.40
CA LEU A 196 -5.77 16.19 14.39
C LEU A 196 -6.17 17.62 14.78
N SER A 197 -6.74 18.39 13.86
CA SER A 197 -7.34 19.70 14.14
C SER A 197 -8.32 19.67 15.31
N THR A 198 -9.20 18.67 15.41
CA THR A 198 -10.16 18.53 16.52
C THR A 198 -9.47 18.47 17.89
N LEU A 199 -8.38 17.69 17.99
CA LEU A 199 -7.65 17.53 19.26
C LEU A 199 -6.80 18.78 19.58
N LEU A 200 -6.27 19.43 18.55
CA LEU A 200 -5.49 20.66 18.67
C LEU A 200 -6.36 21.85 19.08
N ASP A 201 -7.58 21.95 18.55
CA ASP A 201 -8.55 22.97 18.91
C ASP A 201 -8.91 22.88 20.40
N GLU A 202 -9.11 21.67 20.92
CA GLU A 202 -9.38 21.46 22.35
C GLU A 202 -8.19 21.84 23.25
N ALA A 203 -6.96 21.55 22.81
CA ALA A 203 -5.76 21.95 23.56
C ALA A 203 -5.52 23.47 23.55
N GLY A 204 -6.12 24.20 22.59
CA GLY A 204 -5.93 25.63 22.40
C GLY A 204 -4.51 25.97 21.91
N VAL A 205 -4.25 25.83 20.60
CA VAL A 205 -2.93 26.10 20.03
C VAL A 205 -2.53 27.57 20.15
N LYS A 206 -1.35 27.85 20.74
CA LYS A 206 -0.80 29.21 20.82
C LYS A 206 -0.33 29.72 19.45
N THR A 207 -0.47 31.02 19.21
CA THR A 207 -0.15 31.68 17.93
C THR A 207 1.30 31.49 17.45
N GLU A 208 2.21 31.28 18.40
CA GLU A 208 3.64 31.10 18.20
C GLU A 208 3.99 29.69 17.71
N ALA A 209 3.08 28.72 17.84
CA ALA A 209 3.28 27.38 17.33
C ALA A 209 3.31 27.39 15.79
N LYS A 210 4.29 26.69 15.23
CA LYS A 210 4.45 26.48 13.77
C LYS A 210 4.70 25.02 13.41
N TRP A 211 5.13 24.22 14.37
CA TRP A 211 5.51 22.83 14.19
C TRP A 211 4.97 21.96 15.31
N ILE A 212 4.86 20.66 15.03
CA ILE A 212 4.52 19.62 15.99
C ILE A 212 5.65 18.60 15.98
N ALA A 213 6.26 18.35 17.14
CA ALA A 213 7.15 17.23 17.36
C ALA A 213 6.32 16.00 17.70
N ALA A 214 6.17 15.09 16.74
CA ALA A 214 5.47 13.83 16.89
C ALA A 214 6.45 12.72 17.27
N VAL A 215 6.13 11.94 18.30
CA VAL A 215 7.02 10.88 18.84
C VAL A 215 6.23 9.60 19.10
N GLY A 216 6.82 8.46 18.72
CA GLY A 216 6.32 7.12 18.96
C GLY A 216 6.92 6.47 20.21
N ALA A 217 6.27 5.41 20.69
CA ALA A 217 6.64 4.72 21.93
C ALA A 217 7.70 3.61 21.74
N ASP A 218 8.14 3.33 20.51
CA ASP A 218 9.15 2.29 20.27
C ASP A 218 10.55 2.74 20.69
N GLY A 219 11.50 1.80 20.78
CA GLY A 219 12.86 2.06 21.22
C GLY A 219 13.66 3.03 20.33
N ALA A 220 13.23 3.26 19.08
CA ALA A 220 13.80 4.29 18.22
C ALA A 220 13.16 5.67 18.43
N SER A 221 11.99 5.72 19.09
CA SER A 221 11.07 6.86 19.23
C SER A 221 10.53 7.42 17.91
N MET A 222 11.28 7.32 16.81
CA MET A 222 10.93 7.76 15.46
C MET A 222 10.30 9.15 15.42
N GLY A 223 10.97 10.10 16.09
CA GLY A 223 10.51 11.49 16.19
C GLY A 223 10.50 12.20 14.84
N ARG A 224 9.44 12.93 14.53
CA ARG A 224 9.28 13.73 13.31
C ARG A 224 8.62 15.08 13.56
N SER A 225 9.05 16.09 12.81
CA SER A 225 8.49 17.44 12.82
C SER A 225 7.45 17.59 11.72
N VAL A 226 6.22 17.93 12.11
CA VAL A 226 5.10 18.18 11.19
C VAL A 226 4.75 19.67 11.20
N PRO A 227 4.71 20.37 10.07
CA PRO A 227 4.21 21.74 10.02
C PRO A 227 2.77 21.83 10.53
N LEU A 228 2.50 22.80 11.41
CA LEU A 228 1.17 22.98 11.99
C LEU A 228 0.10 23.20 10.92
N ALA A 229 0.41 23.90 9.83
CA ALA A 229 -0.52 24.10 8.72
C ALA A 229 -0.98 22.77 8.09
N LYS A 230 -0.06 21.80 7.92
CA LYS A 230 -0.42 20.46 7.43
C LYS A 230 -1.23 19.70 8.48
N ALA A 231 -0.85 19.81 9.75
CA ALA A 231 -1.55 19.15 10.85
C ALA A 231 -3.02 19.57 11.00
N LEU A 232 -3.33 20.84 10.71
CA LEU A 232 -4.69 21.39 10.77
C LEU A 232 -5.53 21.09 9.52
N ASP A 233 -4.89 20.71 8.40
CA ASP A 233 -5.56 20.47 7.12
C ASP A 233 -6.20 19.07 7.05
N ASP A 234 -5.39 18.01 7.01
CA ASP A 234 -5.85 16.65 6.70
C ASP A 234 -5.18 15.53 7.50
N VAL A 235 -4.36 15.88 8.50
CA VAL A 235 -3.70 14.90 9.38
C VAL A 235 -4.70 14.31 10.36
N MET A 236 -4.54 13.04 10.69
CA MET A 236 -5.37 12.36 11.70
C MET A 236 -4.54 11.52 12.67
N VAL A 237 -5.08 11.33 13.87
CA VAL A 237 -4.71 10.22 14.75
C VAL A 237 -5.55 9.02 14.34
N ALA A 238 -4.96 8.11 13.57
CA ALA A 238 -5.63 6.93 13.05
C ALA A 238 -5.66 5.81 14.10
N LEU A 239 -6.82 5.19 14.26
CA LEU A 239 -7.08 4.06 15.17
C LEU A 239 -7.48 2.78 14.44
N TYR A 240 -8.10 2.91 13.25
CA TYR A 240 -8.52 1.78 12.43
C TYR A 240 -7.92 1.85 11.03
N GLN A 241 -7.76 0.67 10.43
CA GLN A 241 -7.25 0.46 9.08
C GLN A 241 -8.10 -0.62 8.41
N ASN A 242 -8.70 -0.31 7.26
CA ASN A 242 -9.60 -1.19 6.53
C ASN A 242 -10.72 -1.80 7.41
N GLY A 243 -11.32 -0.97 8.28
CA GLY A 243 -12.46 -1.35 9.11
C GLY A 243 -12.15 -2.14 10.39
N GLU A 244 -10.90 -2.53 10.66
CA GLU A 244 -10.49 -3.14 11.93
C GLU A 244 -9.44 -2.27 12.65
N PRO A 245 -9.24 -2.43 13.98
CA PRO A 245 -8.16 -1.72 14.68
C PRO A 245 -6.82 -1.92 13.97
N ILE A 246 -6.00 -0.88 13.93
CA ILE A 246 -4.69 -0.91 13.28
C ILE A 246 -3.88 -2.11 13.80
N ARG A 247 -3.13 -2.77 12.93
CA ARG A 247 -2.28 -3.90 13.33
C ARG A 247 -1.07 -3.46 14.15
N PRO A 248 -0.52 -4.30 15.05
CA PRO A 248 0.68 -3.95 15.83
C PRO A 248 1.83 -3.38 14.99
N GLU A 249 2.14 -4.02 13.86
CA GLU A 249 3.19 -3.58 12.95
C GLU A 249 2.89 -2.24 12.25
N GLN A 250 1.62 -1.84 12.19
CA GLN A 250 1.15 -0.59 11.58
C GLN A 250 0.92 0.53 12.61
N GLY A 251 1.09 0.26 13.90
CA GLY A 251 1.10 1.27 14.95
C GLY A 251 0.03 1.12 16.03
N TYR A 252 -0.58 -0.05 16.22
CA TYR A 252 -1.57 -0.28 17.30
C TYR A 252 -1.07 0.22 18.66
N PRO A 253 -1.88 0.96 19.45
CA PRO A 253 -3.30 1.22 19.22
C PRO A 253 -3.60 2.47 18.41
N MET A 254 -2.60 3.32 18.15
CA MET A 254 -2.79 4.58 17.43
C MET A 254 -1.53 5.04 16.70
N ARG A 255 -1.70 5.66 15.54
CA ARG A 255 -0.63 6.31 14.79
C ARG A 255 -1.02 7.70 14.36
N LEU A 256 -0.01 8.55 14.15
CA LEU A 256 -0.18 9.70 13.29
C LEU A 256 -0.27 9.22 11.84
N PHE A 257 -1.20 9.77 11.08
CA PHE A 257 -1.32 9.55 9.64
C PHE A 257 -1.34 10.88 8.91
N VAL A 258 -0.37 11.08 8.01
CA VAL A 258 -0.14 12.31 7.25
C VAL A 258 -0.35 12.03 5.76
N PRO A 259 -1.52 12.33 5.20
CA PRO A 259 -1.84 11.98 3.82
C PRO A 259 -0.92 12.65 2.80
N GLY A 260 -0.50 11.88 1.79
CA GLY A 260 0.28 12.35 0.64
C GLY A 260 1.75 12.67 0.93
N TRP A 261 2.20 12.54 2.17
CA TRP A 261 3.60 12.76 2.56
C TRP A 261 4.32 11.43 2.77
N GLU A 262 5.65 11.49 2.83
CA GLU A 262 6.50 10.33 3.07
C GLU A 262 6.10 9.57 4.34
N GLY A 263 6.02 8.24 4.24
CA GLY A 263 5.40 7.41 5.26
C GLY A 263 6.15 7.40 6.61
N ASN A 264 7.40 7.85 6.65
CA ASN A 264 8.16 8.04 7.88
C ASN A 264 7.58 9.14 8.80
N ILE A 265 6.79 10.09 8.27
CA ILE A 265 6.19 11.19 9.05
C ILE A 265 4.88 10.78 9.70
N SER A 266 4.29 9.69 9.22
CA SER A 266 3.15 9.03 9.84
C SER A 266 3.65 8.17 11.01
N VAL A 267 4.01 8.81 12.13
CA VAL A 267 4.61 8.18 13.32
C VAL A 267 3.69 7.11 13.91
N LYS A 268 4.23 5.90 14.10
CA LYS A 268 3.51 4.75 14.69
C LYS A 268 3.63 4.73 16.21
N TRP A 269 2.71 4.04 16.88
CA TRP A 269 2.69 3.91 18.34
C TRP A 269 2.74 5.28 19.03
N LEU A 270 1.97 6.22 18.49
CA LEU A 270 2.08 7.65 18.79
C LEU A 270 1.84 7.91 20.28
N THR A 271 2.76 8.60 20.93
CA THR A 271 2.65 8.92 22.37
C THR A 271 2.72 10.41 22.67
N GLN A 272 3.34 11.21 21.80
CA GLN A 272 3.45 12.66 22.04
C GLN A 272 3.31 13.48 20.77
N LEU A 273 2.62 14.61 20.92
CA LEU A 273 2.54 15.72 19.97
C LEU A 273 2.88 17.02 20.72
N LYS A 274 4.12 17.47 20.60
CA LYS A 274 4.58 18.71 21.26
C LYS A 274 4.60 19.86 20.27
N LEU A 275 3.82 20.91 20.54
CA LEU A 275 3.80 22.11 19.70
C LEU A 275 5.02 22.98 19.97
N THR A 276 5.71 23.37 18.90
CA THR A 276 6.98 24.09 18.92
C THR A 276 6.99 25.24 17.92
N ARG A 277 7.88 26.22 18.15
CA ARG A 277 8.09 27.35 17.23
C ARG A 277 8.86 26.94 15.97
N GLU A 278 9.74 25.96 16.11
CA GLU A 278 10.63 25.46 15.06
C GLU A 278 10.56 23.93 14.99
N ALA A 279 11.01 23.37 13.87
CA ALA A 279 11.18 21.92 13.75
C ALA A 279 12.16 21.41 14.82
N SER A 280 11.89 20.23 15.35
CA SER A 280 12.69 19.62 16.43
C SER A 280 14.04 19.07 15.97
N GLN A 281 14.25 18.93 14.66
CA GLN A 281 15.50 18.50 14.06
C GLN A 281 15.93 17.11 14.56
N PHE A 282 14.98 16.17 14.62
CA PHE A 282 15.26 14.79 15.00
C PHE A 282 16.31 14.14 14.08
N ARG A 283 16.92 13.05 14.54
CA ARG A 283 17.86 12.26 13.73
C ARG A 283 17.23 11.84 12.39
N ASP A 284 15.97 11.44 12.40
CA ASP A 284 15.21 10.95 11.23
C ASP A 284 14.59 12.07 10.38
N GLU A 285 15.10 13.29 10.50
CA GLU A 285 14.84 14.38 9.55
C GLU A 285 16.10 15.22 9.29
N THR A 286 17.26 14.79 9.80
CA THR A 286 18.57 15.42 9.60
C THR A 286 19.56 14.42 9.00
N SER A 287 19.89 13.36 9.74
CA SER A 287 20.80 12.29 9.32
C SER A 287 20.16 11.34 8.31
N LYS A 288 18.84 11.14 8.42
CA LYS A 288 18.04 10.33 7.50
C LYS A 288 16.94 11.17 6.89
N TYR A 289 16.40 10.66 5.78
CA TYR A 289 15.32 11.30 5.03
C TYR A 289 15.66 12.74 4.64
N THR A 290 16.93 12.92 4.30
CA THR A 290 17.48 14.10 3.66
C THR A 290 18.11 13.65 2.34
N ASP A 291 17.89 14.42 1.30
CA ASP A 291 18.24 14.02 -0.06
C ASP A 291 19.55 14.70 -0.46
N THR A 292 20.65 13.96 -0.42
CA THR A 292 21.97 14.47 -0.78
C THR A 292 22.10 14.65 -2.29
N MET A 293 22.39 15.89 -2.68
CA MET A 293 22.55 16.32 -4.05
C MET A 293 24.00 16.15 -4.52
N THR A 294 24.23 16.30 -5.83
CA THR A 294 25.57 16.14 -6.45
C THR A 294 26.59 17.18 -5.96
N ASP A 295 26.13 18.33 -5.47
CA ASP A 295 26.97 19.40 -4.91
C ASP A 295 27.24 19.21 -3.40
N ARG A 296 26.87 18.05 -2.83
CA ARG A 296 27.01 17.68 -1.41
C ARG A 296 26.14 18.46 -0.44
N ARG A 297 25.22 19.30 -0.89
CA ARG A 297 24.13 19.81 -0.04
C ARG A 297 23.04 18.75 0.07
N SER A 298 22.28 18.79 1.15
CA SER A 298 21.13 17.90 1.33
C SER A 298 19.85 18.71 1.42
N LEU A 299 18.81 18.27 0.70
CA LEU A 299 17.46 18.78 0.89
C LEU A 299 16.91 18.18 2.18
N GLN A 300 16.29 19.03 2.99
CA GLN A 300 15.59 18.65 4.21
C GLN A 300 14.09 18.88 4.01
N PHE A 301 13.26 18.09 4.69
CA PHE A 301 11.80 18.25 4.70
C PHE A 301 11.18 18.11 3.30
N THR A 302 11.67 17.16 2.50
CA THR A 302 11.10 16.76 1.21
C THR A 302 9.84 15.92 1.40
N PHE A 303 8.87 16.47 2.13
CA PHE A 303 7.75 15.70 2.65
C PHE A 303 6.78 15.13 1.60
N PRO A 304 6.28 15.92 0.62
CA PRO A 304 5.24 15.44 -0.28
C PRO A 304 5.77 14.34 -1.21
N MET A 305 5.06 13.22 -1.29
CA MET A 305 5.37 12.17 -2.26
C MET A 305 4.94 12.63 -3.66
N GLY A 306 5.88 12.62 -4.61
CA GLY A 306 5.61 12.96 -6.00
C GLY A 306 4.67 11.97 -6.69
N THR A 307 4.26 12.30 -7.92
CA THR A 307 3.47 11.40 -8.76
C THR A 307 4.30 10.19 -9.17
N LYS A 308 3.74 8.99 -9.00
CA LYS A 308 4.40 7.72 -9.33
C LYS A 308 3.39 6.70 -9.83
N SER A 309 3.87 5.78 -10.66
CA SER A 309 3.07 4.68 -11.19
C SER A 309 3.91 3.41 -11.38
N LEU A 310 3.23 2.27 -11.45
CA LEU A 310 3.85 0.96 -11.65
C LEU A 310 2.93 0.04 -12.45
N ILE A 311 3.48 -0.63 -13.45
CA ILE A 311 2.83 -1.80 -14.06
C ILE A 311 3.03 -3.00 -13.11
N THR A 312 1.93 -3.55 -12.62
CA THR A 312 1.92 -4.68 -11.68
C THR A 312 1.85 -6.04 -12.39
N SER A 313 1.34 -6.08 -13.63
CA SER A 313 1.34 -7.29 -14.46
C SER A 313 1.18 -6.95 -15.95
N PRO A 314 1.93 -7.58 -16.86
CA PRO A 314 3.16 -8.32 -16.57
C PRO A 314 4.24 -7.36 -16.04
N SER A 315 4.99 -7.78 -15.02
CA SER A 315 6.06 -6.98 -14.40
C SER A 315 7.38 -7.75 -14.33
N GLY A 316 8.42 -7.15 -13.75
CA GLY A 316 9.73 -7.77 -13.57
C GLY A 316 9.65 -9.21 -13.01
N GLN A 317 10.52 -10.08 -13.54
CA GLN A 317 10.59 -11.53 -13.26
C GLN A 317 9.37 -12.37 -13.69
N MET A 318 8.30 -11.78 -14.24
CA MET A 318 7.20 -12.57 -14.81
C MET A 318 7.59 -13.16 -16.16
N SER A 319 7.24 -14.42 -16.38
CA SER A 319 7.36 -15.08 -17.68
C SER A 319 6.13 -14.86 -18.54
N LEU A 320 6.32 -14.64 -19.84
CA LEU A 320 5.26 -14.61 -20.84
C LEU A 320 5.33 -15.93 -21.63
N PRO A 321 4.62 -16.99 -21.20
CA PRO A 321 4.86 -18.35 -21.69
C PRO A 321 4.44 -18.58 -23.15
N HIS A 322 3.60 -17.71 -23.72
CA HIS A 322 3.04 -17.89 -25.04
C HIS A 322 3.07 -16.57 -25.81
N LYS A 323 3.08 -16.63 -27.15
CA LYS A 323 2.84 -15.44 -27.96
C LYS A 323 1.36 -15.10 -27.88
N GLY A 324 1.01 -13.83 -27.72
CA GLY A 324 -0.39 -13.42 -27.67
C GLY A 324 -0.62 -12.08 -26.99
N VAL A 325 -1.89 -11.83 -26.68
CA VAL A 325 -2.35 -10.62 -26.00
C VAL A 325 -2.27 -10.81 -24.49
N TYR A 326 -1.61 -9.88 -23.81
CA TYR A 326 -1.51 -9.83 -22.36
C TYR A 326 -2.27 -8.62 -21.81
N LYS A 327 -3.04 -8.83 -20.74
CA LYS A 327 -3.63 -7.73 -19.98
C LYS A 327 -2.50 -7.02 -19.25
N VAL A 328 -2.38 -5.71 -19.44
CA VAL A 328 -1.51 -4.86 -18.65
C VAL A 328 -2.33 -4.24 -17.51
N THR A 329 -1.87 -4.41 -16.27
CA THR A 329 -2.45 -3.78 -15.08
C THR A 329 -1.39 -2.97 -14.37
N GLY A 330 -1.81 -1.91 -13.69
CA GLY A 330 -0.93 -1.09 -12.89
C GLY A 330 -1.69 -0.24 -11.89
N ILE A 331 -0.91 0.49 -11.09
CA ILE A 331 -1.38 1.45 -10.10
C ILE A 331 -0.62 2.77 -10.27
N ALA A 332 -1.28 3.88 -9.96
CA ALA A 332 -0.69 5.21 -9.96
C ALA A 332 -1.21 6.00 -8.76
N TRP A 333 -0.37 6.86 -8.20
CA TRP A 333 -0.68 7.67 -7.03
C TRP A 333 0.13 8.97 -7.04
N SER A 334 -0.34 9.97 -6.29
CA SER A 334 0.34 11.24 -6.11
C SER A 334 0.00 11.81 -4.74
N GLY A 335 1.01 12.34 -4.06
CA GLY A 335 0.80 13.07 -2.80
C GLY A 335 0.15 14.44 -2.99
N ALA A 336 0.07 14.93 -4.23
CA ALA A 336 -0.52 16.23 -4.57
C ALA A 336 -2.02 16.15 -4.95
N GLY A 337 -2.63 14.95 -4.89
CA GLY A 337 -4.06 14.76 -5.16
C GLY A 337 -4.35 13.75 -6.27
N SER A 338 -5.45 13.95 -6.99
CA SER A 338 -5.94 13.00 -8.01
C SER A 338 -5.00 12.87 -9.21
N ILE A 339 -4.80 11.64 -9.67
CA ILE A 339 -4.19 11.34 -10.98
C ILE A 339 -5.17 11.76 -12.10
N ARG A 340 -4.66 12.42 -13.13
CA ARG A 340 -5.42 12.90 -14.30
C ARG A 340 -4.74 12.50 -15.59
#